data_AF-A0A7S2HIZ0-F1
#
_entry.id   AF-A0A7S2HIZ0-F1
#
_cell.length_a   1.000
_cell.length_b   1.000
_cell.length_c   1.000
_cell.angle_alpha   90.00
_cell.angle_beta   90.00
_cell.angle_gamma   90.00
#
_symmetry.space_group_name_H-M   'P 1'
#
loop_
_entity.id
_entity.type
_entity.pdbx_description
1 polymer ?
#
loop_
_entity_poly.entity_id
_entity_poly.type
_entity_poly.pdbx_seq_one_letter_code
_entity_poly.pdbx_strand_id
1 'polypeptide(L)'
;YVLLQADADAALDAVSPGTLPPVADVTVAAVSAAFVPDQAPYGGQLSVQPLEGQAVRTTFELTTSDWFDEDIASLDYAMYYFPMASYFRLWDSAAAALSFSLPPIDWHNSSSPRYWARVGGRVLKTWSRSPFARVSLPAGDNFLVVRARDDLGAESGCAAVGPTV
;
A
#
# COMPACT_ATOMS: atom_id res chain seq x y z
N TYR A 1 10.52 -16.34 20.63
CA TYR A 1 10.64 -17.13 21.87
C TYR A 1 9.41 -16.85 22.73
N VAL A 2 8.29 -17.52 22.44
CA VAL A 2 7.12 -17.66 23.33
C VAL A 2 6.51 -19.00 22.94
N LEU A 3 6.64 -20.00 23.81
CA LEU A 3 5.97 -21.30 23.68
C LEU A 3 4.61 -21.17 24.36
N LEU A 4 3.53 -21.43 23.63
CA LEU A 4 2.23 -21.72 24.25
C LEU A 4 2.16 -23.22 24.52
N GLN A 5 2.16 -23.55 25.81
CA GLN A 5 1.94 -24.87 26.38
C GLN A 5 0.61 -25.45 25.90
N ALA A 6 0.64 -26.67 25.36
CA ALA A 6 -0.55 -27.49 25.16
C ALA A 6 -0.96 -28.12 26.49
N ASP A 7 -2.22 -27.93 26.86
CA ASP A 7 -2.88 -28.61 27.97
C ASP A 7 -2.85 -30.13 27.74
N ALA A 8 -2.12 -30.83 28.61
CA ALA A 8 -2.11 -32.28 28.69
C ALA A 8 -2.50 -32.68 30.12
N ASP A 9 -3.79 -32.60 30.42
CA ASP A 9 -4.36 -33.21 31.63
C ASP A 9 -5.72 -33.82 31.31
N ALA A 10 -5.78 -35.16 31.36
CA ALA A 10 -6.86 -35.97 31.91
C ALA A 10 -7.00 -37.31 31.16
N ALA A 11 -6.37 -38.36 31.69
CA ALA A 11 -6.93 -39.71 31.84
C ALA A 11 -5.83 -40.66 32.35
N LEU A 12 -5.57 -40.62 33.66
CA LEU A 12 -4.86 -41.68 34.37
C LEU A 12 -5.94 -42.66 34.84
N ASP A 13 -6.15 -43.74 34.09
CA ASP A 13 -6.97 -44.86 34.56
C ASP A 13 -6.28 -46.20 34.23
N ALA A 14 -6.39 -47.11 35.20
CA ALA A 14 -5.49 -48.24 35.44
C ALA A 14 -5.39 -49.29 34.31
N VAL A 15 -4.18 -49.77 34.00
CA VAL A 15 -3.94 -50.95 33.14
C VAL A 15 -2.87 -51.87 33.76
N SER A 16 -3.24 -53.13 33.99
CA SER A 16 -2.39 -54.23 34.47
C SER A 16 -1.23 -54.56 33.51
N PRO A 17 -0.11 -55.17 33.98
CA PRO A 17 1.02 -55.51 33.12
C PRO A 17 0.71 -56.76 32.29
N GLY A 18 0.13 -56.55 31.11
CA GLY A 18 -0.09 -57.58 30.10
C GLY A 18 0.43 -57.11 28.75
N THR A 19 1.43 -57.81 28.23
CA THR A 19 2.00 -57.81 26.86
C THR A 19 1.69 -56.59 25.98
N LEU A 20 2.67 -55.69 25.84
CA LEU A 20 2.58 -54.56 24.89
C LEU A 20 2.52 -55.08 23.44
N PRO A 21 1.53 -54.68 22.63
CA PRO A 21 1.59 -54.87 21.18
C PRO A 21 2.70 -53.99 20.57
N PRO A 22 3.23 -54.32 19.38
CA PRO A 22 4.23 -53.50 18.71
C PRO A 22 3.68 -52.08 18.48
N VAL A 23 4.41 -51.08 18.95
CA VAL A 23 4.08 -49.66 18.75
C VAL A 23 4.15 -49.39 17.26
N ALA A 24 3.01 -49.13 16.64
CA ALA A 24 2.97 -48.59 15.29
C ALA A 24 3.59 -47.20 15.34
N ASP A 25 4.65 -46.97 14.57
CA ASP A 25 5.24 -45.65 14.38
C ASP A 25 4.16 -44.69 13.85
N VAL A 26 3.61 -43.86 14.75
CA VAL A 26 2.75 -42.75 14.35
C VAL A 26 3.67 -41.66 13.82
N THR A 27 3.94 -41.72 12.52
CA THR A 27 4.56 -40.62 11.79
C THR A 27 3.53 -39.50 11.65
N VAL A 28 3.48 -38.60 12.64
CA VAL A 28 2.74 -37.35 12.49
C VAL A 28 3.49 -36.51 11.46
N ALA A 29 3.08 -36.59 10.20
CA ALA A 29 3.55 -35.68 9.17
C ALA A 29 3.11 -34.26 9.57
N ALA A 30 4.06 -33.45 10.04
CA ALA A 30 3.82 -32.05 10.29
C ALA A 30 3.50 -31.38 8.95
N VAL A 31 2.21 -31.14 8.70
CA VAL A 31 1.76 -30.34 7.56
C VAL A 31 2.07 -28.89 7.93
N SER A 32 3.21 -28.39 7.46
CA SER A 32 3.47 -26.95 7.50
C SER A 32 2.45 -26.26 6.59
N ALA A 33 1.60 -25.42 7.15
CA ALA A 33 0.78 -24.52 6.33
C ALA A 33 1.71 -23.66 5.47
N ALA A 34 1.39 -23.51 4.19
CA ALA A 34 2.11 -22.58 3.32
C ALA A 34 1.95 -21.17 3.90
N PHE A 35 3.06 -20.59 4.35
CA PHE A 35 3.12 -19.19 4.76
C PHE A 35 3.49 -18.37 3.52
N VAL A 36 2.59 -17.49 3.09
CA VAL A 36 2.91 -16.42 2.14
C VAL A 36 3.37 -15.23 2.99
N PRO A 37 4.60 -14.73 2.80
CA PRO A 37 5.02 -13.50 3.45
C PRO A 37 4.11 -12.36 2.98
N ASP A 38 3.39 -11.76 3.91
CA ASP A 38 2.63 -10.52 3.70
C ASP A 38 3.63 -9.38 3.50
N GLN A 39 3.64 -8.80 2.30
CA GLN A 39 4.46 -7.66 1.96
C GLN A 39 3.57 -6.59 1.37
N ALA A 40 3.71 -5.36 1.86
CA ALA A 40 3.01 -4.22 1.27
C ALA A 40 3.21 -4.16 -0.25
N PRO A 41 2.16 -3.73 -1.00
CA PRO A 41 2.24 -3.64 -2.45
C PRO A 41 3.45 -2.81 -2.88
N TYR A 42 4.05 -3.07 -4.03
CA TYR A 42 5.20 -2.30 -4.50
C TYR A 42 5.17 -2.04 -6.01
N GLY A 43 6.10 -1.19 -6.46
CA GLY A 43 6.09 -0.67 -7.83
C GLY A 43 5.12 0.50 -7.95
N GLY A 44 4.16 0.38 -8.86
CA GLY A 44 3.16 1.40 -9.11
C GLY A 44 3.65 2.50 -10.04
N GLN A 45 2.83 2.82 -11.02
CA GLN A 45 2.97 4.02 -11.85
C GLN A 45 1.66 4.79 -11.85
N LEU A 46 1.74 6.11 -12.04
CA LEU A 46 0.59 6.99 -12.22
C LEU A 46 0.70 7.67 -13.58
N SER A 47 -0.33 7.50 -14.40
CA SER A 47 -0.51 8.19 -15.67
C SER A 47 -1.69 9.15 -15.58
N VAL A 48 -1.57 10.31 -16.22
CA VAL A 48 -2.59 11.36 -16.25
C VAL A 48 -2.83 11.83 -17.67
N GLN A 49 -4.10 11.97 -18.07
CA GLN A 49 -4.48 12.52 -19.37
C GLN A 49 -5.70 13.45 -19.23
N PRO A 50 -5.74 14.61 -19.91
CA PRO A 50 -4.64 15.21 -20.66
C PRO A 50 -3.52 15.71 -19.72
N LEU A 51 -2.34 15.98 -20.27
CA LEU A 51 -1.20 16.53 -19.50
C LEU A 51 -1.34 18.03 -19.20
N GLU A 52 -2.29 18.70 -19.85
CA GLU A 52 -2.61 20.11 -19.64
C GLU A 52 -4.12 20.35 -19.76
N GLY A 53 -4.63 21.35 -19.05
CA GLY A 53 -6.04 21.71 -19.10
C GLY A 53 -6.35 23.01 -18.37
N GLN A 54 -7.64 23.32 -18.26
CA GLN A 54 -8.13 24.46 -17.50
C GLN A 54 -8.77 23.96 -16.21
N ALA A 55 -8.45 24.61 -15.10
CA ALA A 55 -9.09 24.38 -13.80
C ALA A 55 -10.62 24.27 -13.92
N VAL A 56 -11.19 23.26 -13.27
CA VAL A 56 -12.63 22.95 -13.21
C VAL A 56 -13.25 22.51 -14.56
N ARG A 57 -12.75 22.98 -15.70
CA ARG A 57 -13.32 22.71 -17.03
C ARG A 57 -12.79 21.44 -17.66
N THR A 58 -11.52 21.13 -17.43
CA THR A 58 -10.91 19.91 -17.94
C THR A 58 -11.14 18.77 -16.95
N THR A 59 -11.66 17.65 -17.46
CA THR A 59 -11.65 16.38 -16.74
C THR A 59 -10.35 15.67 -17.02
N PHE A 60 -9.63 15.32 -15.96
CA PHE A 60 -8.41 14.54 -16.00
C PHE A 60 -8.72 13.09 -15.67
N GLU A 61 -8.19 12.19 -16.48
CA GLU A 61 -8.21 10.75 -16.30
C GLU A 61 -6.90 10.32 -15.63
N LEU A 62 -7.03 9.72 -14.46
CA LEU A 62 -5.94 9.18 -13.66
C LEU A 62 -5.99 7.67 -13.76
N THR A 63 -4.87 7.04 -14.12
CA THR A 63 -4.75 5.59 -14.17
C THR A 63 -3.49 5.16 -13.44
N THR A 64 -3.61 4.11 -12.64
CA THR A 64 -2.46 3.48 -12.00
C THR A 64 -2.22 2.06 -12.52
N SER A 65 -0.95 1.68 -12.66
CA SER A 65 -0.53 0.39 -13.24
C SER A 65 0.74 -0.12 -12.56
N ASP A 66 1.21 -1.30 -12.96
CA ASP A 66 2.51 -1.86 -12.58
C ASP A 66 2.71 -2.06 -11.07
N TRP A 67 1.61 -2.36 -10.36
CA TRP A 67 1.64 -2.81 -8.97
C TRP A 67 1.94 -4.31 -8.89
N PHE A 68 2.74 -4.67 -7.91
CA PHE A 68 3.08 -6.04 -7.57
C PHE A 68 2.67 -6.33 -6.12
N ASP A 69 2.02 -7.46 -5.94
CA ASP A 69 1.48 -7.96 -4.68
C ASP A 69 1.23 -9.48 -4.82
N GLU A 70 1.11 -10.21 -3.72
CA GLU A 70 0.70 -11.63 -3.75
C GLU A 70 -0.71 -11.83 -4.31
N ASP A 71 -1.62 -10.87 -4.09
CA ASP A 71 -2.97 -10.86 -4.65
C ASP A 71 -3.29 -9.49 -5.25
N ILE A 72 -2.80 -9.26 -6.47
CA ILE A 72 -3.03 -8.03 -7.25
C ILE A 72 -4.54 -7.72 -7.41
N ALA A 73 -5.40 -8.73 -7.49
CA ALA A 73 -6.84 -8.53 -7.69
C ALA A 73 -7.55 -8.01 -6.43
N SER A 74 -6.89 -8.11 -5.28
CA SER A 74 -7.39 -7.60 -3.99
C SER A 74 -7.12 -6.11 -3.78
N LEU A 75 -6.16 -5.54 -4.51
CA LEU A 75 -5.64 -4.20 -4.24
C LEU A 75 -6.71 -3.11 -4.32
N ASP A 76 -6.78 -2.32 -3.25
CA ASP A 76 -7.52 -1.07 -3.21
C ASP A 76 -6.60 0.11 -3.53
N TYR A 77 -7.13 1.09 -4.27
CA TYR A 77 -6.40 2.30 -4.63
C TYR A 77 -7.08 3.55 -4.11
N ALA A 78 -6.29 4.49 -3.58
CA ALA A 78 -6.72 5.86 -3.29
C ALA A 78 -5.81 6.85 -4.00
N MET A 79 -6.38 7.96 -4.48
CA MET A 79 -5.64 8.99 -5.22
C MET A 79 -5.79 10.33 -4.54
N TYR A 80 -4.70 11.09 -4.51
CA TYR A 80 -4.59 12.35 -3.81
C TYR A 80 -3.90 13.39 -4.68
N TYR A 81 -4.25 14.66 -4.48
CA TYR A 81 -3.51 15.80 -5.02
C TYR A 81 -2.82 16.56 -3.91
N PHE A 82 -1.68 17.17 -4.24
CA PHE A 82 -0.94 18.07 -3.36
C PHE A 82 -0.43 19.28 -4.13
N PRO A 83 -0.53 20.51 -3.58
CA PRO A 83 0.08 21.69 -4.17
C PRO A 83 1.61 21.61 -4.12
N MET A 84 2.29 21.99 -5.21
CA MET A 84 3.74 21.83 -5.36
C MET A 84 4.58 22.93 -4.73
N ALA A 85 3.96 24.02 -4.23
CA ALA A 85 4.58 25.28 -3.82
C ALA A 85 5.77 25.20 -2.83
N SER A 86 6.04 24.03 -2.23
CA SER A 86 7.10 23.83 -1.23
C SER A 86 8.09 22.69 -1.52
N TYR A 87 7.94 21.95 -2.63
CA TYR A 87 8.63 20.64 -2.80
C TYR A 87 9.48 20.49 -4.06
N PHE A 88 9.49 21.49 -4.94
CA PHE A 88 10.40 21.52 -6.08
C PHE A 88 11.69 22.24 -5.69
N ARG A 89 12.83 21.54 -5.78
CA ARG A 89 14.14 22.19 -5.78
C ARG A 89 14.62 22.33 -7.21
N LEU A 90 14.54 23.53 -7.75
CA LEU A 90 15.29 23.91 -8.95
C LEU A 90 16.77 23.94 -8.58
N TRP A 91 17.53 22.94 -8.98
CA TRP A 91 18.99 23.05 -8.96
C TRP A 91 19.39 23.89 -10.17
N ASP A 92 19.86 25.11 -9.89
CA ASP A 92 20.45 26.00 -10.88
C ASP A 92 21.77 25.40 -11.38
N SER A 93 21.67 24.52 -12.37
CA SER A 93 22.82 24.13 -13.19
C SER A 93 22.28 23.71 -14.55
N ALA A 94 22.80 24.35 -15.59
CA ALA A 94 22.30 24.37 -16.97
C ALA A 94 22.25 23.01 -17.72
N ALA A 95 22.18 21.88 -17.03
CA ALA A 95 22.02 20.55 -17.61
C ALA A 95 21.50 19.47 -16.62
N ALA A 96 21.13 19.81 -15.37
CA ALA A 96 20.69 18.80 -14.41
C ALA A 96 19.20 18.48 -14.59
N ALA A 97 18.89 17.20 -14.85
CA ALA A 97 17.54 16.69 -14.90
C ALA A 97 16.75 17.13 -13.65
N LEU A 98 15.59 17.75 -13.86
CA LEU A 98 14.66 18.06 -12.79
C LEU A 98 14.26 16.74 -12.10
N SER A 99 14.78 16.48 -10.91
CA SER A 99 14.43 15.30 -10.13
C SER A 99 13.32 15.65 -9.14
N PHE A 100 12.12 15.16 -9.42
CA PHE A 100 11.04 15.17 -8.44
C PHE A 100 11.27 14.03 -7.45
N SER A 101 11.29 14.36 -6.16
CA SER A 101 11.25 13.37 -5.08
C SER A 101 10.00 13.61 -4.25
N LEU A 102 9.22 12.56 -3.99
CA LEU A 102 8.05 12.63 -3.12
C LEU A 102 8.48 13.11 -1.73
N PRO A 103 7.92 14.22 -1.22
CA PRO A 103 8.21 14.66 0.14
C PRO A 103 7.75 13.62 1.18
N PRO A 104 8.35 13.61 2.39
CA PRO A 104 7.88 12.75 3.47
C PRO A 104 6.46 13.18 3.88
N ILE A 105 5.49 12.32 3.59
CA ILE A 105 4.07 12.51 3.95
C ILE A 105 3.71 11.50 5.02
N ASP A 106 3.05 11.97 6.07
CA ASP A 106 2.48 11.12 7.10
C ASP A 106 1.00 10.86 6.81
N TRP A 107 0.64 9.59 6.62
CA TRP A 107 -0.71 9.20 6.22
C TRP A 107 -1.64 8.91 7.41
N HIS A 108 -1.07 8.63 8.59
CA HIS A 108 -1.83 8.04 9.69
C HIS A 108 -1.86 8.93 10.94
N ASN A 109 -0.84 9.74 11.19
CA ASN A 109 -0.75 10.55 12.40
C ASN A 109 -1.22 11.98 12.14
N SER A 110 -2.47 12.29 12.50
CA SER A 110 -3.07 13.62 12.36
C SER A 110 -2.38 14.73 13.20
N SER A 111 -1.59 14.34 14.20
CA SER A 111 -0.80 15.26 15.03
C SER A 111 0.55 15.61 14.40
N SER A 112 0.98 14.85 13.38
CA SER A 112 2.21 15.11 12.64
C SER A 112 2.09 16.41 11.84
N PRO A 113 3.10 17.30 11.84
CA PRO A 113 3.11 18.46 10.95
C PRO A 113 3.19 18.06 9.46
N ARG A 114 3.58 16.80 9.18
CA ARG A 114 3.63 16.22 7.84
C ARG A 114 2.38 15.41 7.48
N TYR A 115 1.35 15.47 8.32
CA TYR A 115 0.08 14.80 8.02
C TYR A 115 -0.44 15.26 6.66
N TRP A 116 -0.82 14.33 5.79
CA TRP A 116 -1.17 14.59 4.39
C TRP A 116 -2.14 15.77 4.23
N ALA A 117 -3.15 15.88 5.10
CA ALA A 117 -4.12 16.97 5.03
C ALA A 117 -3.54 18.33 5.48
N ARG A 118 -2.58 18.34 6.41
CA ARG A 118 -1.90 19.57 6.88
C ARG A 118 -0.94 20.13 5.85
N VAL A 119 -0.33 19.26 5.04
CA VAL A 119 0.52 19.67 3.92
C VAL A 119 -0.27 20.01 2.65
N GLY A 120 -1.59 20.21 2.78
CA GLY A 120 -2.46 20.64 1.68
C GLY A 120 -2.95 19.53 0.77
N GLY A 121 -2.71 18.26 1.13
CA GLY A 121 -3.21 17.11 0.40
C GLY A 121 -4.74 17.07 0.40
N ARG A 122 -5.33 16.66 -0.72
CA ARG A 122 -6.77 16.35 -0.78
C ARG A 122 -7.04 15.06 -1.53
N VAL A 123 -8.13 14.42 -1.14
CA VAL A 123 -8.62 13.18 -1.74
C VAL A 123 -9.23 13.50 -3.11
N LEU A 124 -8.73 12.80 -4.13
CA LEU A 124 -9.28 12.79 -5.49
C LEU A 124 -10.16 11.54 -5.71
N LYS A 125 -9.71 10.40 -5.18
CA LYS A 125 -10.43 9.13 -5.18
C LYS A 125 -10.22 8.43 -3.84
N THR A 126 -11.30 8.01 -3.20
CA THR A 126 -11.26 7.16 -2.00
C THR A 126 -10.90 5.72 -2.37
N TRP A 127 -10.51 4.93 -1.36
CA TRP A 127 -10.18 3.52 -1.52
C TRP A 127 -11.25 2.76 -2.31
N SER A 128 -10.82 2.13 -3.41
CA SER A 128 -11.57 1.12 -4.14
C SER A 128 -10.66 0.36 -5.09
N ARG A 129 -11.07 -0.85 -5.47
CA ARG A 129 -10.39 -1.71 -6.46
C ARG A 129 -10.25 -1.14 -7.86
N SER A 130 -10.89 0.00 -8.18
CA SER A 130 -10.70 0.66 -9.47
C SER A 130 -9.32 1.34 -9.52
N PRO A 131 -8.45 1.00 -10.49
CA PRO A 131 -7.18 1.70 -10.69
C PRO A 131 -7.36 3.04 -11.44
N PHE A 132 -8.61 3.43 -11.69
CA PHE A 132 -8.98 4.57 -12.52
C PHE A 132 -9.80 5.61 -11.75
N ALA A 133 -9.58 6.89 -12.06
CA ALA A 133 -10.40 8.01 -11.59
C ALA A 133 -10.57 9.09 -12.67
N ARG A 134 -11.74 9.75 -12.68
CA ARG A 134 -11.99 10.99 -13.44
C ARG A 134 -12.18 12.13 -12.46
N VAL A 135 -11.39 13.19 -12.59
CA VAL A 135 -11.37 14.29 -11.63
C VAL A 135 -11.23 15.64 -12.30
N SER A 136 -11.63 16.69 -11.58
CA SER A 136 -11.28 18.07 -11.88
C SER A 136 -10.21 18.53 -10.91
N LEU A 137 -9.16 19.16 -11.43
CA LEU A 137 -8.05 19.67 -10.63
C LEU A 137 -8.15 21.19 -10.45
N PRO A 138 -7.69 21.74 -9.32
CA PRO A 138 -7.53 23.18 -9.14
C PRO A 138 -6.37 23.71 -9.99
N ALA A 139 -6.38 25.02 -10.26
CA ALA A 139 -5.29 25.68 -10.98
C ALA A 139 -3.97 25.62 -10.20
N GLY A 140 -2.87 25.51 -10.94
CA GLY A 140 -1.50 25.63 -10.43
C GLY A 140 -0.72 24.31 -10.35
N ASP A 141 0.56 24.43 -10.01
CA ASP A 141 1.49 23.31 -9.97
C ASP A 141 1.14 22.35 -8.84
N ASN A 142 1.03 21.08 -9.19
CA ASN A 142 0.61 20.03 -8.27
C ASN A 142 1.41 18.75 -8.53
N PHE A 143 1.44 17.88 -7.52
CA PHE A 143 1.80 16.48 -7.73
C PHE A 143 0.66 15.62 -7.21
N LEU A 144 0.60 14.42 -7.78
CA LEU A 144 -0.43 13.45 -7.51
C LEU A 144 0.22 12.25 -6.84
N VAL A 145 -0.50 11.67 -5.89
CA VAL A 145 -0.06 10.47 -5.19
C VAL A 145 -1.14 9.41 -5.34
N VAL A 146 -0.73 8.21 -5.74
CA VAL A 146 -1.55 7.01 -5.62
C VAL A 146 -1.05 6.22 -4.45
N ARG A 147 -1.98 5.68 -3.68
CA ARG A 147 -1.71 4.69 -2.64
C ARG A 147 -2.37 3.39 -3.02
N ALA A 148 -1.67 2.29 -2.81
CA ALA A 148 -2.18 0.93 -2.92
C ALA A 148 -2.24 0.32 -1.53
N ARG A 149 -3.25 -0.52 -1.30
CA ARG A 149 -3.47 -1.26 -0.06
C ARG A 149 -3.95 -2.66 -0.35
N ASP A 150 -3.36 -3.66 0.27
CA ASP A 150 -3.82 -5.05 0.22
C ASP A 150 -5.00 -5.31 1.19
N ASP A 151 -5.54 -6.54 1.16
CA ASP A 151 -6.64 -6.96 2.04
C ASP A 151 -6.22 -7.08 3.53
N LEU A 152 -4.92 -7.12 3.82
CA LEU A 152 -4.35 -7.16 5.19
C LEU A 152 -4.09 -5.75 5.75
N GLY A 153 -4.20 -4.73 4.92
CA GLY A 153 -4.05 -3.33 5.26
C GLY A 153 -2.63 -2.79 5.15
N ALA A 154 -1.67 -3.53 4.57
CA ALA A 154 -0.36 -2.96 4.30
C ALA A 154 -0.44 -2.01 3.09
N GLU A 155 0.28 -0.89 3.19
CA GLU A 155 0.08 0.25 2.29
C GLU A 155 1.40 0.73 1.69
N SER A 156 1.35 1.15 0.43
CA SER A 156 2.45 1.81 -0.25
C SER A 156 1.95 2.92 -1.17
N GLY A 157 2.84 3.58 -1.89
CA GLY A 157 2.44 4.66 -2.78
C GLY A 157 3.50 5.04 -3.81
N CYS A 158 3.02 5.58 -4.92
CA CYS A 158 3.83 6.19 -5.95
C CYS A 158 3.32 7.62 -6.21
N ALA A 159 4.17 8.47 -6.78
CA ALA A 159 3.81 9.85 -7.07
C ALA A 159 4.29 10.28 -8.45
N ALA A 160 3.55 11.18 -9.07
CA ALA A 160 3.91 11.82 -10.32
C ALA A 160 3.67 13.33 -10.22
N VAL A 161 4.46 14.11 -10.95
CA VAL A 161 4.13 15.51 -11.19
C VAL A 161 2.79 15.55 -11.93
N GLY A 162 1.87 16.37 -11.43
CA GLY A 162 0.54 16.48 -11.99
C GLY A 162 0.54 17.22 -13.32
N PRO A 163 -0.60 17.19 -14.04
CA PRO A 163 -0.77 17.95 -15.27
C PRO A 163 -0.74 19.45 -14.96
N THR A 164 -0.49 20.25 -15.99
CA THR A 164 -0.59 21.72 -15.91
C THR A 164 -2.05 22.14 -15.97
N VAL A 165 -2.52 22.95 -15.01
CA VAL A 165 -3.95 23.31 -14.83
C VAL A 165 -4.18 24.79 -14.61
#